data_AF-A0A6N3BUX3-F1
#
_entry.id   AF-A0A6N3BUX3-F1
#
_cell.length_a   1.000
_cell.length_b   1.000
_cell.length_c   1.000
_cell.angle_alpha   90.00
_cell.angle_beta   90.00
_cell.angle_gamma   90.00
#
_symmetry.space_group_name_H-M   'P 1'
#
loop_
_entity.id
_entity.type
_entity.pdbx_description
1 polymer ?
#
loop_
_entity_poly.entity_id
_entity_poly.type
_entity_poly.pdbx_seq_one_letter_code
_entity_poly.pdbx_strand_id
1 'polypeptide(L)'
;MPLGLFDLHCHLLYGIDDGAVSLEESLRAVQMAWDEGISHIVFTPHYTPGKVSAEKEVILERINEVREAAENAGIQGIKYYRGNEVLYVSGVEELLKQGEIFTIADTKYVLLEFYQGVRYQDMFQGLSRVVRKGYIPVLAHVERYVCLYQSVERIEELRDLGIVIQMNTECFFQRIPDVRMVWYRKLMKAGYVQLISTDAHGADRKPPRMRKAVEWLERHCDHGLVERVLYENPARLLEGRIL
;
A
#
# COMPACT_ATOMS: atom_id res chain seq x y z
N MET A 1 -23.17 -1.05 -5.46
CA MET A 1 -22.02 -0.63 -6.28
C MET A 1 -20.93 -0.13 -5.35
N PRO A 2 -19.65 -0.43 -5.64
CA PRO A 2 -18.53 0.00 -4.80
C PRO A 2 -18.45 1.53 -4.71
N LEU A 3 -17.91 2.05 -3.60
CA LEU A 3 -17.76 3.47 -3.29
C LEU A 3 -16.69 4.18 -4.13
N GLY A 4 -16.09 3.50 -5.11
CA GLY A 4 -14.99 4.07 -5.90
C GLY A 4 -13.65 4.07 -5.18
N LEU A 5 -13.50 3.33 -4.07
CA LEU A 5 -12.31 3.36 -3.23
C LEU A 5 -11.13 2.61 -3.86
N PHE A 6 -9.93 2.98 -3.43
CA PHE A 6 -8.66 2.46 -3.91
C PHE A 6 -7.93 1.74 -2.77
N ASP A 7 -7.34 0.59 -3.08
CA ASP A 7 -6.43 -0.12 -2.18
C ASP A 7 -5.12 -0.40 -2.91
N LEU A 8 -4.06 0.33 -2.52
CA LEU A 8 -2.78 0.34 -3.23
C LEU A 8 -1.73 -0.57 -2.58
N HIS A 9 -2.10 -1.30 -1.52
CA HIS A 9 -1.21 -2.19 -0.79
C HIS A 9 -2.03 -3.36 -0.23
N CYS A 10 -1.86 -4.55 -0.80
CA CYS A 10 -2.49 -5.77 -0.33
C CYS A 10 -1.78 -7.05 -0.83
N HIS A 11 -1.94 -8.13 -0.08
CA HIS A 11 -1.39 -9.48 -0.28
C HIS A 11 -2.54 -10.47 -0.50
N LEU A 12 -3.30 -10.22 -1.58
CA LEU A 12 -4.49 -10.98 -1.94
C LEU A 12 -4.26 -11.98 -3.08
N LEU A 13 -3.03 -12.15 -3.55
CA LEU A 13 -2.69 -13.18 -4.53
C LEU A 13 -2.31 -14.47 -3.81
N TYR A 14 -2.93 -15.57 -4.22
CA TYR A 14 -2.71 -16.83 -3.53
C TYR A 14 -1.38 -17.49 -3.85
N GLY A 15 -0.76 -18.09 -2.83
CA GLY A 15 0.43 -18.92 -2.99
C GLY A 15 1.68 -18.16 -3.45
N ILE A 16 1.70 -16.84 -3.28
CA ILE A 16 2.82 -15.97 -3.67
C ILE A 16 3.69 -15.64 -2.46
N ASP A 17 3.09 -15.18 -1.38
CA ASP A 17 3.75 -14.76 -0.15
C ASP A 17 2.95 -15.23 1.07
N ASP A 18 2.98 -14.48 2.17
CA ASP A 18 2.26 -14.82 3.40
C ASP A 18 0.80 -14.31 3.42
N GLY A 19 0.29 -13.86 2.26
CA GLY A 19 -1.10 -13.51 2.00
C GLY A 19 -2.04 -14.71 1.90
N ALA A 20 -2.93 -14.67 0.91
CA ALA A 20 -3.89 -15.75 0.67
C ALA A 20 -3.20 -17.09 0.34
N VAL A 21 -3.77 -18.21 0.80
CA VAL A 21 -3.16 -19.54 0.57
C VAL A 21 -3.79 -20.30 -0.60
N SER A 22 -4.99 -19.91 -1.04
CA SER A 22 -5.71 -20.53 -2.15
C SER A 22 -6.49 -19.51 -2.99
N LEU A 23 -6.84 -19.89 -4.24
CA LEU A 23 -7.68 -19.07 -5.11
C LEU A 23 -9.05 -18.77 -4.46
N GLU A 24 -9.62 -19.75 -3.74
CA GLU A 24 -10.88 -19.56 -3.01
C GLU A 24 -10.74 -18.48 -1.92
N GLU A 25 -9.64 -18.48 -1.17
CA GLU A 25 -9.40 -17.42 -0.17
C GLU A 25 -9.19 -16.06 -0.83
N SER A 26 -8.44 -16.00 -1.94
CA SER A 26 -8.25 -14.76 -2.71
C SER A 26 -9.59 -14.21 -3.19
N LEU A 27 -10.46 -15.06 -3.72
CA LEU A 27 -11.80 -14.69 -4.18
C LEU A 27 -12.65 -14.15 -3.03
N ARG A 28 -12.65 -14.82 -1.87
CA ARG A 28 -13.34 -14.32 -0.66
C ARG A 28 -12.79 -12.95 -0.23
N ALA A 29 -11.47 -12.76 -0.27
CA ALA A 29 -10.87 -11.48 0.11
C ALA A 29 -11.23 -10.36 -0.88
N VAL A 30 -11.25 -10.66 -2.18
CA VAL A 30 -11.68 -9.73 -3.23
C VAL A 30 -13.17 -9.38 -3.09
N GLN A 31 -14.03 -10.35 -2.76
CA GLN A 31 -15.44 -10.10 -2.44
C GLN A 31 -15.57 -9.16 -1.24
N MET A 32 -14.80 -9.39 -0.16
CA MET A 32 -14.79 -8.51 0.99
C MET A 32 -14.30 -7.10 0.66
N ALA A 33 -13.28 -6.97 -0.19
CA ALA A 33 -12.80 -5.67 -0.66
C ALA A 33 -13.90 -4.93 -1.43
N TRP A 34 -14.61 -5.63 -2.32
CA TRP A 34 -15.76 -5.10 -3.05
C TRP A 34 -16.89 -4.65 -2.10
N ASP A 35 -17.22 -5.47 -1.10
CA ASP A 35 -18.24 -5.18 -0.09
C ASP A 35 -17.85 -3.98 0.78
N GLU A 36 -16.56 -3.73 0.98
CA GLU A 36 -16.01 -2.53 1.65
C GLU A 36 -16.00 -1.29 0.74
N GLY A 37 -16.38 -1.44 -0.53
CA GLY A 37 -16.48 -0.35 -1.51
C GLY A 37 -15.22 -0.12 -2.35
N ILE A 38 -14.24 -1.02 -2.27
CA ILE A 38 -13.01 -0.96 -3.08
C ILE A 38 -13.34 -1.36 -4.51
N SER A 39 -12.83 -0.57 -5.46
CA SER A 39 -13.01 -0.76 -6.91
C SER A 39 -11.69 -0.70 -7.68
N HIS A 40 -10.59 -0.34 -7.02
CA HIS A 40 -9.26 -0.34 -7.61
C HIS A 40 -8.33 -1.05 -6.63
N ILE A 41 -7.74 -2.17 -7.06
CA ILE A 41 -6.84 -2.98 -6.24
C ILE A 41 -5.48 -3.05 -6.92
N VAL A 42 -4.43 -2.63 -6.22
CA VAL A 42 -3.05 -2.97 -6.58
C VAL A 42 -2.63 -4.16 -5.74
N PHE A 43 -2.39 -5.30 -6.39
CA PHE A 43 -1.74 -6.42 -5.72
C PHE A 43 -0.27 -6.10 -5.54
N THR A 44 0.24 -6.16 -4.31
CA THR A 44 1.60 -5.80 -3.96
C THR A 44 2.30 -6.92 -3.20
N PRO A 45 2.40 -8.13 -3.78
CA PRO A 45 3.09 -9.23 -3.09
C PRO A 45 4.52 -8.84 -2.74
N HIS A 46 5.02 -9.42 -1.65
CA HIS A 46 6.37 -9.16 -1.17
C HIS A 46 7.43 -9.48 -2.24
N TYR A 47 8.38 -8.57 -2.38
CA TYR A 47 9.62 -8.80 -3.11
C TYR A 47 10.79 -8.54 -2.18
N THR A 48 11.54 -9.59 -1.84
CA THR A 48 12.75 -9.48 -1.02
C THR A 48 13.97 -9.85 -1.86
N PRO A 49 14.83 -8.89 -2.23
CA PRO A 49 16.04 -9.20 -2.99
C PRO A 49 16.93 -10.22 -2.29
N GLY A 50 17.43 -11.19 -3.05
CA GLY A 50 18.28 -12.28 -2.53
C GLY A 50 17.51 -13.39 -1.81
N LYS A 51 16.18 -13.32 -1.73
CA LYS A 51 15.31 -14.44 -1.35
C LYS A 51 14.48 -14.89 -2.55
N VAL A 52 13.93 -16.10 -2.45
CA VAL A 52 12.95 -16.60 -3.41
C VAL A 52 11.70 -15.71 -3.30
N SER A 53 11.49 -14.86 -4.29
CA SER A 53 10.25 -14.09 -4.50
C SER A 53 9.59 -14.63 -5.77
N ALA A 54 8.26 -14.50 -5.89
CA ALA A 54 7.57 -14.97 -7.08
C ALA A 54 8.05 -14.23 -8.33
N GLU A 55 8.21 -14.98 -9.42
CA GLU A 55 8.53 -14.42 -10.73
C GLU A 55 7.37 -13.56 -11.23
N LYS A 56 7.68 -12.59 -12.10
CA LYS A 56 6.70 -11.62 -12.60
C LYS A 56 5.58 -12.31 -13.35
N GLU A 57 5.91 -13.34 -14.12
CA GLU A 57 4.99 -14.17 -14.90
C GLU A 57 3.97 -14.85 -13.98
N VAL A 58 4.41 -15.40 -12.85
CA VAL A 58 3.54 -16.04 -11.86
C VAL A 58 2.60 -15.01 -11.22
N ILE A 59 3.10 -13.82 -10.89
CA ILE A 59 2.26 -12.73 -10.35
C ILE A 59 1.17 -12.35 -11.37
N LEU A 60 1.52 -12.21 -12.65
CA LEU A 60 0.56 -11.87 -13.70
C LEU A 60 -0.47 -12.97 -13.94
N GLU A 61 -0.04 -14.23 -13.92
CA GLU A 61 -0.93 -15.39 -13.99
C GLU A 61 -1.95 -15.37 -12.85
N ARG A 62 -1.49 -15.21 -11.60
CA ARG A 62 -2.37 -15.17 -10.41
C ARG A 62 -3.34 -13.98 -10.45
N ILE A 63 -2.91 -12.81 -10.93
CA ILE A 63 -3.79 -11.66 -11.12
C ILE A 63 -4.92 -12.01 -12.10
N ASN A 64 -4.61 -12.67 -13.21
CA ASN A 64 -5.61 -13.04 -14.22
C ASN A 64 -6.57 -14.09 -13.67
N GLU A 65 -6.09 -15.13 -12.99
CA GLU A 65 -6.94 -16.16 -12.39
C GLU A 65 -7.89 -15.58 -11.33
N VAL A 66 -7.38 -14.71 -10.45
CA VAL A 66 -8.22 -14.01 -9.44
C VAL A 66 -9.25 -13.11 -10.11
N ARG A 67 -8.88 -12.39 -11.17
CA ARG A 67 -9.80 -11.57 -11.96
C ARG A 67 -10.91 -12.42 -12.59
N GLU A 68 -10.55 -13.49 -13.29
CA GLU A 68 -11.52 -14.39 -13.94
C GLU A 68 -12.44 -15.05 -12.91
N ALA A 69 -11.90 -15.52 -11.78
CA ALA A 69 -12.70 -16.08 -10.70
C ALA A 69 -13.68 -15.06 -10.12
N ALA A 70 -13.24 -13.81 -9.92
CA ALA A 70 -14.08 -12.72 -9.42
C ALA A 70 -15.20 -12.37 -10.41
N GLU A 71 -14.88 -12.22 -11.69
CA GLU A 71 -15.86 -11.93 -12.75
C GLU A 71 -16.89 -13.06 -12.91
N ASN A 72 -16.45 -14.32 -12.88
CA ASN A 72 -17.33 -15.49 -12.92
C ASN A 72 -18.25 -15.60 -11.69
N ALA A 73 -17.79 -15.10 -10.54
CA ALA A 73 -18.59 -15.01 -9.31
C ALA A 73 -19.54 -13.79 -9.28
N GLY A 74 -19.56 -12.96 -10.34
CA GLY A 74 -20.41 -11.77 -10.42
C GLY A 74 -19.83 -10.53 -9.74
N ILE A 75 -18.56 -10.55 -9.32
CA ILE A 75 -17.86 -9.39 -8.76
C ILE A 75 -17.39 -8.52 -9.91
N GLN A 76 -18.20 -7.52 -10.27
CA GLN A 76 -17.93 -6.63 -11.39
C GLN A 76 -17.50 -5.23 -10.93
N GLY A 77 -16.75 -4.54 -11.80
CA GLY A 77 -16.36 -3.15 -11.62
C GLY A 77 -15.09 -2.92 -10.81
N ILE A 78 -14.33 -3.97 -10.46
CA ILE A 78 -12.99 -3.83 -9.90
C ILE A 78 -11.97 -3.74 -11.03
N LYS A 79 -11.06 -2.77 -10.91
CA LYS A 79 -9.84 -2.69 -11.73
C LYS A 79 -8.67 -3.25 -10.94
N TYR A 80 -7.95 -4.16 -11.58
CA TYR A 80 -6.82 -4.85 -10.97
C TYR A 80 -5.51 -4.36 -11.57
N TYR A 81 -4.58 -3.99 -10.70
CA TYR A 81 -3.25 -3.48 -11.02
C TYR A 81 -2.20 -4.35 -10.36
N ARG A 82 -0.97 -4.23 -10.84
CA ARG A 82 0.21 -4.92 -10.30
C ARG A 82 1.14 -3.94 -9.60
N GLY A 83 1.92 -4.47 -8.67
CA GLY A 83 3.00 -3.82 -7.96
C GLY A 83 3.75 -4.86 -7.13
N ASN A 84 4.76 -4.41 -6.40
CA ASN A 84 5.38 -5.19 -5.34
C ASN A 84 5.49 -4.33 -4.09
N GLU A 85 5.34 -4.91 -2.92
CA GLU A 85 5.92 -4.35 -1.69
C GLU A 85 7.37 -4.81 -1.60
N VAL A 86 8.31 -3.89 -1.76
CA VAL A 86 9.72 -4.23 -1.86
C VAL A 86 10.41 -3.98 -0.54
N LEU A 87 10.98 -5.03 0.05
CA LEU A 87 11.87 -4.87 1.19
C LEU A 87 13.17 -4.20 0.74
N TYR A 88 13.39 -2.98 1.23
CA TYR A 88 14.55 -2.22 0.83
C TYR A 88 15.84 -2.86 1.34
N VAL A 89 16.72 -3.20 0.40
CA VAL A 89 18.13 -3.46 0.62
C VAL A 89 18.95 -2.67 -0.40
N SER A 90 20.24 -2.49 -0.13
CA SER A 90 21.13 -1.81 -1.07
C SER A 90 21.10 -2.51 -2.43
N GLY A 91 20.88 -1.76 -3.52
CA GLY A 91 20.83 -2.30 -4.88
C GLY A 91 19.42 -2.49 -5.44
N VAL A 92 18.35 -2.31 -4.64
CA VAL A 92 16.95 -2.32 -5.14
C VAL A 92 16.77 -1.40 -6.35
N GLU A 93 17.44 -0.25 -6.34
CA GLU A 93 17.38 0.71 -7.43
C GLU A 93 17.89 0.19 -8.78
N GLU A 94 18.81 -0.78 -8.80
CA GLU A 94 19.28 -1.39 -10.04
C GLU A 94 18.33 -2.50 -10.51
N LEU A 95 17.73 -3.25 -9.59
CA LEU A 95 16.67 -4.23 -9.89
C LEU A 95 15.43 -3.54 -10.49
N LEU A 96 15.07 -2.37 -9.96
CA LEU A 96 14.03 -1.51 -10.53
C LEU A 96 14.37 -1.11 -11.98
N LYS A 97 15.61 -0.67 -12.21
CA LYS A 97 16.08 -0.25 -13.55
C LYS A 97 16.12 -1.41 -14.55
N GLN A 98 16.44 -2.62 -14.10
CA GLN A 98 16.41 -3.85 -14.90
C GLN A 98 14.99 -4.35 -15.16
N GLY A 99 13.99 -3.80 -14.46
CA GLY A 99 12.59 -4.19 -14.59
C GLY A 99 12.25 -5.50 -13.88
N GLU A 100 13.09 -5.95 -12.94
CA GLU A 100 12.85 -7.18 -12.16
C GLU A 100 11.72 -7.01 -11.13
N ILE A 101 11.45 -5.77 -10.73
CA ILE A 101 10.45 -5.40 -9.72
C ILE A 101 9.27 -4.70 -10.41
N PHE A 102 8.04 -5.03 -10.03
CA PHE A 102 6.87 -4.24 -10.44
C PHE A 102 6.77 -2.95 -9.63
N THR A 103 6.70 -1.83 -10.33
CA THR A 103 6.24 -0.56 -9.76
C THR A 103 4.72 -0.55 -9.68
N ILE A 104 4.14 0.35 -8.86
CA ILE A 104 2.68 0.44 -8.70
C ILE A 104 2.07 0.86 -10.05
N ALA A 105 1.24 -0.02 -10.62
CA ALA A 105 0.54 0.19 -11.87
C ALA A 105 1.46 0.61 -13.04
N ASP A 106 2.70 0.10 -13.07
CA ASP A 106 3.72 0.44 -14.08
C ASP A 106 4.11 1.93 -14.13
N THR A 107 3.84 2.66 -13.04
CA THR A 107 4.18 4.08 -12.90
C THR A 107 5.60 4.23 -12.34
N LYS A 108 6.00 5.46 -12.00
CA LYS A 108 7.25 5.72 -11.27
C LYS A 108 7.16 5.40 -9.77
N TYR A 109 5.98 5.11 -9.26
CA TYR A 109 5.76 4.90 -7.84
C TYR A 109 6.19 3.49 -7.41
N VAL A 110 6.97 3.38 -6.34
CA VAL A 110 7.46 2.10 -5.82
C VAL A 110 7.09 1.98 -4.36
N LEU A 111 6.32 0.95 -4.00
CA LEU A 111 6.02 0.64 -2.60
C LEU A 111 7.25 0.02 -1.94
N LEU A 112 7.84 0.73 -0.98
CA LEU A 112 9.03 0.30 -0.27
C LEU A 112 8.71 0.09 1.21
N GLU A 113 9.16 -1.05 1.73
CA GLU A 113 9.17 -1.33 3.16
C GLU A 113 10.59 -1.42 3.70
N PHE A 114 10.72 -1.25 5.01
CA PHE A 114 11.96 -1.48 5.74
C PHE A 114 11.68 -2.38 6.95
N TYR A 115 12.73 -2.96 7.51
CA TYR A 115 12.61 -3.55 8.85
C TYR A 115 12.18 -2.50 9.87
N GLN A 116 11.26 -2.85 10.78
CA GLN A 116 10.67 -1.90 11.74
C GLN A 116 11.70 -1.16 12.61
N GLY A 117 12.84 -1.82 12.88
CA GLY A 117 13.97 -1.27 13.65
C GLY A 117 15.03 -0.54 12.82
N VAL A 118 14.77 -0.23 11.54
CA VAL A 118 15.71 0.50 10.67
C VAL A 118 16.10 1.84 11.30
N ARG A 119 17.38 2.20 11.22
CA ARG A 119 17.84 3.53 11.64
C ARG A 119 17.34 4.56 10.62
N TYR A 120 16.92 5.72 11.10
CA TYR A 120 16.40 6.77 10.23
C TYR A 120 17.36 7.14 9.09
N GLN A 121 18.66 7.25 9.38
CA GLN A 121 19.68 7.57 8.37
C GLN A 121 19.73 6.52 7.23
N ASP A 122 19.59 5.23 7.56
CA ASP A 122 19.63 4.16 6.55
C ASP A 122 18.38 4.21 5.66
N MET A 123 17.20 4.43 6.27
CA MET A 123 15.94 4.64 5.57
C MET A 123 16.02 5.85 4.64
N PHE A 124 16.41 7.01 5.18
CA PHE A 124 16.51 8.26 4.43
C PHE A 124 17.46 8.13 3.24
N GLN A 125 18.64 7.52 3.44
CA GLN A 125 19.60 7.28 2.36
C GLN A 125 19.05 6.31 1.31
N GLY A 126 18.37 5.24 1.73
CA GLY A 126 17.76 4.28 0.82
C GLY A 126 16.70 4.92 -0.07
N LEU A 127 15.75 5.65 0.54
CA LEU A 127 14.73 6.41 -0.16
C LEU A 127 15.36 7.45 -1.11
N SER A 128 16.37 8.18 -0.65
CA SER A 128 17.10 9.15 -1.47
C SER A 128 17.78 8.53 -2.69
N ARG A 129 18.30 7.29 -2.60
CA ARG A 129 18.89 6.59 -3.75
C ARG A 129 17.84 6.26 -4.80
N VAL A 130 16.67 5.78 -4.37
CA VAL A 130 15.55 5.47 -5.26
C VAL A 130 15.04 6.73 -5.97
N VAL A 131 14.90 7.85 -5.24
CA VAL A 131 14.55 9.15 -5.83
C VAL A 131 15.56 9.61 -6.88
N ARG A 132 16.87 9.51 -6.60
CA ARG A 132 17.93 9.90 -7.57
C ARG A 132 17.92 9.08 -8.86
N LYS A 133 17.30 7.90 -8.84
CA LYS A 133 17.16 7.04 -10.03
C LYS A 133 15.86 7.31 -10.81
N GLY A 134 15.08 8.31 -10.39
CA GLY A 134 13.91 8.80 -11.10
C GLY A 134 12.59 8.11 -10.72
N TYR A 135 12.60 7.29 -9.65
CA TYR A 135 11.41 6.69 -9.07
C TYR A 135 10.87 7.55 -7.91
N ILE A 136 9.61 7.33 -7.54
CA ILE A 136 8.95 8.02 -6.44
C ILE A 136 8.60 6.99 -5.37
N PRO A 137 9.33 6.94 -4.24
CA PRO A 137 9.01 5.99 -3.19
C PRO A 137 7.66 6.28 -2.53
N VAL A 138 6.90 5.22 -2.33
CA VAL A 138 5.77 5.15 -1.41
C VAL A 138 6.25 4.37 -0.19
N LEU A 139 6.42 5.04 0.94
CA LEU A 139 6.84 4.41 2.19
C LEU A 139 5.64 3.64 2.78
N ALA A 140 5.70 2.32 2.73
CA ALA A 140 4.68 1.43 3.25
C ALA A 140 4.53 1.58 4.77
N HIS A 141 3.29 1.54 5.26
CA HIS A 141 2.90 1.47 6.69
C HIS A 141 3.81 2.26 7.63
N VAL A 142 3.88 3.58 7.42
CA VAL A 142 4.74 4.52 8.16
C VAL A 142 4.64 4.36 9.69
N GLU A 143 3.46 3.93 10.18
CA GLU A 143 3.18 3.65 11.58
C GLU A 143 4.05 2.58 12.24
N ARG A 144 4.71 1.72 11.44
CA ARG A 144 5.52 0.60 11.95
C ARG A 144 6.93 1.01 12.34
N TYR A 145 7.48 2.09 11.78
CA TYR A 145 8.88 2.44 11.97
C TYR A 145 9.13 3.15 13.30
N VAL A 146 9.95 2.53 14.15
CA VAL A 146 10.33 3.10 15.46
C VAL A 146 11.06 4.43 15.29
N CYS A 147 11.85 4.56 14.22
CA CYS A 147 12.64 5.76 13.96
C CYS A 147 11.80 6.97 13.51
N LEU A 148 10.53 6.80 13.16
CA LEU A 148 9.66 7.91 12.76
C LEU A 148 8.70 8.33 13.88
N TYR A 149 8.42 7.44 14.84
CA TYR A 149 7.52 7.73 15.95
C TYR A 149 7.97 8.97 16.76
N GLN A 150 7.03 9.91 16.96
CA GLN A 150 7.25 11.16 17.69
C GLN A 150 8.30 12.11 17.10
N SER A 151 8.62 12.01 15.81
CA SER A 151 9.44 13.00 15.11
C SER A 151 8.75 13.48 13.84
N VAL A 152 8.10 14.65 13.94
CA VAL A 152 7.47 15.30 12.79
C VAL A 152 8.53 15.79 11.82
N GLU A 153 9.69 16.21 12.32
CA GLU A 153 10.82 16.73 11.54
C GLU A 153 11.32 15.68 10.53
N ARG A 154 11.38 14.41 10.94
CA ARG A 154 11.73 13.29 10.05
C ARG A 154 10.67 13.05 8.99
N ILE A 155 9.40 13.17 9.34
CA ILE A 155 8.30 13.04 8.36
C ILE A 155 8.36 14.19 7.35
N GLU A 156 8.65 15.41 7.79
CA GLU A 156 8.85 16.58 6.93
C GLU A 156 10.03 16.39 5.97
N GLU A 157 11.17 15.96 6.47
CA GLU A 157 12.35 15.71 5.63
C GLU A 157 12.09 14.65 4.55
N LEU A 158 11.33 13.60 4.87
CA LEU A 158 10.88 12.61 3.88
C LEU A 158 9.94 13.22 2.85
N ARG A 159 8.99 14.06 3.27
CA ARG A 159 8.05 14.72 2.34
C ARG A 159 8.75 15.71 1.42
N ASP A 160 9.70 16.48 1.93
CA ASP A 160 10.48 17.45 1.16
C ASP A 160 11.32 16.77 0.07
N LEU A 161 11.71 15.51 0.30
CA LEU A 161 12.37 14.67 -0.69
C LEU A 161 11.40 14.09 -1.75
N GLY A 162 10.09 14.31 -1.60
CA GLY A 162 9.04 13.81 -2.50
C GLY A 162 8.58 12.39 -2.17
N ILE A 163 8.84 11.89 -0.96
CA ILE A 163 8.39 10.56 -0.53
C ILE A 163 6.89 10.62 -0.21
N VAL A 164 6.13 9.67 -0.75
CA VAL A 164 4.71 9.48 -0.46
C VAL A 164 4.57 8.63 0.80
N ILE A 165 3.81 9.09 1.77
CA ILE A 165 3.59 8.41 3.04
C ILE A 165 2.28 7.63 2.99
N GLN A 166 2.35 6.32 3.18
CA GLN A 166 1.19 5.43 3.25
C GLN A 166 1.00 4.93 4.70
N MET A 167 -0.26 4.90 5.15
CA MET A 167 -0.67 4.31 6.44
C MET A 167 -1.65 3.15 6.24
N ASN A 168 -1.59 2.13 7.10
CA ASN A 168 -2.59 1.07 7.05
C ASN A 168 -3.92 1.52 7.66
N THR A 169 -5.02 1.07 7.06
CA THR A 169 -6.38 1.43 7.50
C THR A 169 -6.67 1.00 8.94
N GLU A 170 -6.07 -0.10 9.41
CA GLU A 170 -6.23 -0.59 10.77
C GLU A 170 -5.91 0.47 11.83
N CYS A 171 -4.98 1.40 11.54
CA CYS A 171 -4.63 2.53 12.39
C CYS A 171 -5.86 3.31 12.88
N PHE A 172 -6.97 3.32 12.14
CA PHE A 172 -8.14 4.15 12.45
C PHE A 172 -9.21 3.43 13.27
N PHE A 173 -9.19 2.11 13.34
CA PHE A 173 -10.25 1.31 13.99
C PHE A 173 -9.74 0.16 14.85
N GLN A 174 -8.48 0.21 15.29
CA GLN A 174 -7.97 -0.72 16.31
C GLN A 174 -8.85 -0.71 17.57
N ARG A 175 -9.12 -1.90 18.09
CA ARG A 175 -9.95 -2.08 19.30
C ARG A 175 -9.24 -1.68 20.58
N ILE A 176 -7.91 -1.77 20.60
CA ILE A 176 -7.08 -1.46 21.76
C ILE A 176 -6.49 -0.06 21.55
N PRO A 177 -6.64 0.86 22.52
CA PRO A 177 -5.98 2.16 22.46
C PRO A 177 -4.46 1.99 22.42
N ASP A 178 -3.84 2.49 21.35
CA ASP A 178 -2.39 2.54 21.17
C ASP A 178 -1.95 4.00 21.04
N VAL A 179 -1.08 4.44 21.95
CA VAL A 179 -0.51 5.80 21.98
C VAL A 179 0.21 6.14 20.67
N ARG A 180 0.80 5.14 20.01
CA ARG A 180 1.42 5.27 18.71
C ARG A 180 0.39 5.65 17.66
N MET A 181 -0.73 4.94 17.62
CA MET A 181 -1.82 5.20 16.67
C MET A 181 -2.45 6.57 16.90
N VAL A 182 -2.53 7.05 18.15
CA VAL A 182 -2.97 8.43 18.43
C VAL A 182 -2.05 9.46 17.78
N TRP A 183 -0.74 9.24 17.79
CA TRP A 183 0.22 10.13 17.15
C TRP A 183 0.09 10.11 15.61
N TYR A 184 0.02 8.94 14.99
CA TYR A 184 -0.16 8.84 13.54
C TYR A 184 -1.51 9.38 13.04
N ARG A 185 -2.58 9.22 13.84
CA ARG A 185 -3.87 9.89 13.57
C ARG A 185 -3.75 11.41 13.59
N LYS A 186 -2.87 12.00 14.42
CA LYS A 186 -2.58 13.45 14.38
C LYS A 186 -1.84 13.83 13.10
N LEU A 187 -0.89 13.01 12.63
CA LEU A 187 -0.21 13.22 11.35
C LEU A 187 -1.19 13.18 10.17
N MET A 188 -2.10 12.21 10.17
CA MET A 188 -3.18 12.13 9.18
C MET A 188 -4.00 13.42 9.16
N LYS A 189 -4.50 13.87 10.32
CA LYS A 189 -5.29 15.12 10.43
C LYS A 189 -4.52 16.37 10.00
N ALA A 190 -3.20 16.39 10.16
CA ALA A 190 -2.35 17.49 9.74
C ALA A 190 -1.91 17.40 8.27
N GLY A 191 -2.38 16.40 7.52
CA GLY A 191 -2.14 16.27 6.08
C GLY A 191 -0.74 15.75 5.72
N TYR A 192 -0.04 15.07 6.63
CA TYR A 192 1.28 14.48 6.37
C TYR A 192 1.21 13.14 5.64
N VAL A 193 0.02 12.51 5.59
CA VAL A 193 -0.20 11.18 5.02
C VAL A 193 -0.97 11.34 3.73
N GLN A 194 -0.42 10.81 2.63
CA GLN A 194 -1.01 10.97 1.30
C GLN A 194 -1.87 9.78 0.89
N LEU A 195 -1.62 8.58 1.44
CA LEU A 195 -2.32 7.36 1.08
C LEU A 195 -2.73 6.57 2.32
N ILE A 196 -3.87 5.89 2.21
CA ILE A 196 -4.22 4.79 3.10
C ILE A 196 -4.49 3.53 2.27
N SER A 197 -4.11 2.38 2.81
CA SER A 197 -4.32 1.08 2.16
C SER A 197 -4.57 0.01 3.22
N THR A 198 -5.13 -1.13 2.85
CA THR A 198 -5.50 -2.15 3.83
C THR A 198 -4.31 -2.93 4.35
N ASP A 199 -3.31 -3.16 3.49
CA ASP A 199 -2.25 -4.13 3.74
C ASP A 199 -2.86 -5.49 4.12
N ALA A 200 -3.97 -5.86 3.46
CA ALA A 200 -4.70 -7.08 3.74
C ALA A 200 -3.89 -8.31 3.35
N HIS A 201 -4.02 -9.39 4.12
CA HIS A 201 -3.36 -10.66 3.87
C HIS A 201 -4.40 -11.78 3.94
N GLY A 202 -5.12 -11.95 2.84
CA GLY A 202 -6.22 -12.91 2.74
C GLY A 202 -7.51 -12.48 3.42
N ALA A 203 -8.51 -13.38 3.38
CA ALA A 203 -9.85 -13.13 3.92
C ALA A 203 -9.91 -13.38 5.44
N ASP A 204 -9.09 -14.31 5.94
CA ASP A 204 -9.22 -14.83 7.30
C ASP A 204 -8.25 -14.15 8.27
N ARG A 205 -6.96 -14.07 7.90
CA ARG A 205 -5.89 -13.57 8.77
C ARG A 205 -5.98 -12.06 8.97
N LYS A 206 -6.01 -11.30 7.87
CA LYS A 206 -6.09 -9.84 7.88
C LYS A 206 -6.94 -9.36 6.69
N PRO A 207 -8.28 -9.33 6.83
CA PRO A 207 -9.17 -8.98 5.74
C PRO A 207 -9.04 -7.52 5.30
N PRO A 208 -9.33 -7.22 4.02
CA PRO A 208 -9.40 -5.84 3.54
C PRO A 208 -10.54 -5.11 4.26
N ARG A 209 -10.20 -4.08 5.03
CA ARG A 209 -11.15 -3.25 5.77
C ARG A 209 -10.86 -1.79 5.50
N MET A 210 -11.78 -1.09 4.85
CA MET A 210 -11.62 0.28 4.41
C MET A 210 -12.73 1.19 4.97
N ARG A 211 -13.97 0.72 5.04
CA ARG A 211 -15.15 1.52 5.44
C ARG A 211 -14.99 2.15 6.82
N LYS A 212 -14.45 1.41 7.79
CA LYS A 212 -14.19 1.97 9.13
C LYS A 212 -13.13 3.06 9.15
N ALA A 213 -12.12 2.98 8.26
CA ALA A 213 -11.14 4.04 8.10
C ALA A 213 -11.78 5.27 7.44
N VAL A 214 -12.61 5.07 6.40
CA VAL A 214 -13.41 6.13 5.76
C VAL A 214 -14.29 6.85 6.78
N GLU A 215 -15.08 6.11 7.57
CA GLU A 215 -15.93 6.69 8.63
C GLU A 215 -15.11 7.49 9.66
N TRP A 216 -13.93 7.00 10.00
CA TRP A 216 -13.05 7.74 10.92
C TRP A 216 -12.54 9.03 10.28
N LEU A 217 -12.10 8.97 9.02
CA LEU A 217 -11.61 10.13 8.29
C LEU A 217 -12.68 11.21 8.14
N GLU A 218 -13.88 10.84 7.69
CA GLU A 218 -15.01 11.77 7.54
C GLU A 218 -15.41 12.46 8.85
N ARG A 219 -15.32 11.75 9.98
CA ARG A 219 -15.67 12.30 11.29
C ARG A 219 -14.60 13.23 11.87
N HIS A 220 -13.34 13.06 11.48
CA HIS A 220 -12.21 13.68 12.19
C HIS A 220 -11.34 14.59 11.33
N CYS A 221 -11.38 14.49 10.01
CA CYS A 221 -10.56 15.27 9.07
C CYS A 221 -11.41 16.27 8.29
N ASP A 222 -10.78 17.29 7.70
CA ASP A 222 -11.47 18.19 6.78
C ASP A 222 -11.83 17.48 5.47
N HIS A 223 -12.94 17.90 4.86
CA HIS A 223 -13.45 17.27 3.64
C HIS A 223 -12.42 17.24 2.50
N GLY A 224 -11.64 18.30 2.32
CA GLY A 224 -10.62 18.35 1.27
C GLY A 224 -9.49 17.33 1.47
N LEU A 225 -9.07 17.09 2.71
CA LEU A 225 -8.12 16.04 3.04
C LEU A 225 -8.70 14.64 2.79
N VAL A 226 -9.98 14.42 3.15
CA VAL A 226 -10.67 13.15 2.91
C VAL A 226 -10.72 12.84 1.41
N GLU A 227 -11.15 13.79 0.58
CA GLU A 227 -11.19 13.64 -0.88
C GLU A 227 -9.81 13.33 -1.47
N ARG A 228 -8.78 14.08 -1.02
CA ARG A 228 -7.40 13.86 -1.49
C ARG A 228 -6.91 12.45 -1.19
N VAL A 229 -7.07 11.98 0.05
CA VAL A 229 -6.50 10.69 0.48
C VAL A 229 -7.29 9.50 -0.05
N LEU A 230 -8.62 9.59 -0.14
CA LEU A 230 -9.45 8.47 -0.57
C LEU A 230 -9.57 8.34 -2.09
N TYR A 231 -9.52 9.45 -2.82
CA TYR A 231 -9.84 9.46 -4.25
C TYR A 231 -8.76 10.13 -5.10
N GLU A 232 -8.36 11.37 -4.82
CA GLU A 232 -7.50 12.12 -5.75
C GLU A 232 -6.08 11.57 -5.82
N ASN A 233 -5.42 11.39 -4.67
CA ASN A 233 -4.04 10.91 -4.59
C ASN A 233 -3.88 9.51 -5.18
N PRO A 234 -4.66 8.49 -4.77
CA PRO A 234 -4.52 7.16 -5.36
C PRO A 234 -4.83 7.17 -6.87
N ALA A 235 -5.83 7.92 -7.34
CA ALA A 235 -6.10 8.04 -8.77
C ALA A 235 -4.94 8.69 -9.55
N ARG A 236 -4.42 9.83 -9.07
CA ARG A 236 -3.23 10.50 -9.65
C ARG A 236 -2.03 9.56 -9.68
N LEU A 237 -1.82 8.81 -8.60
CA LEU A 237 -0.74 7.84 -8.50
C LEU A 237 -0.87 6.77 -9.58
N LEU A 238 -2.04 6.14 -9.74
CA LEU A 238 -2.28 5.12 -10.77
C LEU A 238 -2.16 5.66 -12.21
N GLU A 239 -2.30 6.97 -12.41
CA GLU A 239 -2.05 7.64 -13.68
C GLU A 239 -0.60 8.11 -13.86
N GLY A 240 0.27 7.88 -12.87
CA GLY A 240 1.68 8.29 -12.90
C GLY A 240 1.87 9.81 -12.72
N ARG A 241 0.88 10.53 -12.23
CA ARG A 241 0.95 11.96 -11.93
C ARG A 241 1.62 12.19 -10.57
N ILE A 242 2.42 13.24 -10.45
CA ILE A 242 3.05 13.67 -9.19
C ILE A 242 1.96 14.15 -8.21
N LEU A 243 2.08 13.78 -6.92
CA LEU A 243 1.19 14.21 -5.83
C LEU A 243 1.57 15.59 -5.29
#